data_AF-A0A6C0KEY6-F1
#
_entry.id   AF-A0A6C0KEY6-F1
#
_cell.length_a   1.000
_cell.length_b   1.000
_cell.length_c   1.000
_cell.angle_alpha   90.00
_cell.angle_beta   90.00
_cell.angle_gamma   90.00
#
_symmetry.space_group_name_H-M   'P 1'
#
loop_
_entity.id
_entity.type
_entity.pdbx_description
1 polymer ?
#
loop_
_entity_poly.entity_id
_entity_poly.type
_entity_poly.pdbx_seq_one_letter_code
_entity_poly.pdbx_strand_id
1 'polypeptide(L)'
;MDNKTNSQDKPKKKKVPRCKCILENGKKCKKKLTAVDLCIVCKCGKHFCPLHRCPEKHNCKITEIIAKKEKELALDKVLGGGSFKQIEVI
;
A
#
# COMPACT_ATOMS: atom_id res chain seq x y z
N MET A 1 -12.64 49.86 29.51
CA MET A 1 -13.43 48.61 29.66
C MET A 1 -13.55 48.02 28.27
N ASP A 2 -12.48 47.36 27.84
CA ASP A 2 -12.25 47.11 26.42
C ASP A 2 -12.56 45.65 26.10
N ASN A 3 -13.50 45.51 25.17
CA ASN A 3 -14.32 44.34 24.93
C ASN A 3 -13.51 43.25 24.20
N LYS A 4 -13.37 42.09 24.85
CA LYS A 4 -12.60 40.93 24.37
C LYS A 4 -13.40 40.18 23.30
N THR A 5 -13.09 40.41 22.02
CA THR A 5 -13.63 39.63 20.90
C THR A 5 -13.15 38.19 20.98
N ASN A 6 -14.03 37.31 21.47
CA ASN A 6 -13.86 35.87 21.51
C ASN A 6 -14.03 35.28 20.10
N SER A 7 -12.93 35.15 19.37
CA SER A 7 -12.88 34.42 18.10
C SER A 7 -13.05 32.93 18.36
N GLN A 8 -14.28 32.44 18.23
CA GLN A 8 -14.57 31.00 18.24
C GLN A 8 -13.93 30.33 17.02
N ASP A 9 -12.85 29.58 17.27
CA ASP A 9 -12.19 28.71 16.29
C ASP A 9 -13.19 27.59 15.88
N LYS A 10 -13.74 27.70 14.67
CA LYS A 10 -14.66 26.69 14.13
C LYS A 10 -13.87 25.39 13.90
N PRO A 11 -14.36 24.21 14.36
CA PRO A 11 -13.63 22.96 14.17
C PRO A 11 -13.46 22.67 12.68
N LYS A 12 -12.22 22.70 12.20
CA LYS A 12 -11.85 22.34 10.83
C LYS A 12 -12.30 20.91 10.56
N LYS A 13 -13.32 20.72 9.71
CA LYS A 13 -13.83 19.41 9.30
C LYS A 13 -12.66 18.54 8.80
N LYS A 14 -12.37 17.43 9.48
CA LYS A 14 -11.32 16.48 9.08
C LYS A 14 -11.67 15.92 7.69
N LYS A 15 -10.77 16.11 6.72
CA LYS A 15 -10.97 15.61 5.35
C LYS A 15 -11.03 14.08 5.40
N VAL A 16 -12.15 13.50 4.96
CA VAL A 16 -12.30 12.04 4.89
C VAL A 16 -11.31 11.50 3.85
N PRO A 17 -10.42 10.57 4.25
CA PRO A 17 -9.44 10.00 3.33
C PRO A 17 -10.14 9.19 2.23
N ARG A 18 -9.50 9.13 1.07
CA ARG A 18 -10.01 8.42 -0.11
C ARG A 18 -9.05 7.29 -0.47
N CYS A 19 -9.57 6.33 -1.23
CA CYS A 19 -8.78 5.22 -1.73
C CYS A 19 -7.53 5.74 -2.50
N LYS A 20 -6.35 5.23 -2.14
CA LYS A 20 -5.07 5.63 -2.74
C LYS A 20 -4.66 4.77 -3.94
N CYS A 21 -5.59 4.03 -4.55
CA CYS A 21 -5.28 3.19 -5.71
C CYS A 21 -4.97 4.04 -6.95
N ILE A 22 -4.09 3.52 -7.79
CA ILE A 22 -3.77 4.04 -9.11
C ILE A 22 -4.10 2.89 -10.06
N LEU A 23 -5.16 3.05 -10.84
CA LEU A 23 -5.52 2.08 -11.87
C LEU A 23 -4.57 2.24 -13.06
N GLU A 24 -4.42 1.19 -13.86
CA GLU A 24 -3.59 1.12 -15.08
C GLU A 24 -3.81 2.33 -16.01
N ASN A 25 -5.05 2.83 -16.09
CA ASN A 25 -5.42 3.99 -16.91
C ASN A 25 -5.17 5.36 -16.23
N GLY A 26 -4.33 5.42 -15.20
CA GLY A 26 -4.05 6.63 -14.40
C GLY A 26 -5.25 7.12 -13.56
N LYS A 27 -6.39 6.42 -13.58
CA LYS A 27 -7.60 6.79 -12.83
C LYS A 27 -7.46 6.41 -11.35
N LYS A 28 -7.86 7.34 -10.48
CA LYS A 28 -7.93 7.10 -9.03
C LYS A 28 -9.36 6.76 -8.63
N CYS A 29 -9.54 5.75 -7.77
CA CYS A 29 -10.84 5.47 -7.18
C CYS A 29 -11.17 6.59 -6.17
N LYS A 30 -11.96 7.60 -6.59
CA LYS A 30 -12.34 8.75 -5.75
C LYS A 30 -13.26 8.38 -4.56
N LYS A 31 -13.41 7.08 -4.25
CA LYS A 31 -14.27 6.53 -3.20
C LYS A 31 -13.74 6.95 -1.83
N LYS A 32 -14.65 7.47 -1.00
CA LYS A 32 -14.37 7.84 0.40
C LYS A 32 -14.20 6.55 1.20
N LEU A 33 -13.23 6.54 2.10
CA LEU A 33 -12.98 5.43 3.00
C LEU A 33 -13.82 5.60 4.27
N THR A 34 -14.45 4.52 4.71
CA THR A 34 -15.11 4.46 6.01
C THR A 34 -14.07 4.26 7.12
N ALA A 35 -14.49 4.40 8.38
CA ALA A 35 -13.61 4.10 9.53
C ALA A 35 -13.05 2.67 9.48
N VAL A 36 -13.85 1.71 9.01
CA VAL A 36 -13.45 0.31 8.85
C VAL A 36 -12.36 0.17 7.79
N ASP A 37 -12.52 0.84 6.64
CA ASP A 37 -11.52 0.82 5.56
C ASP A 37 -10.18 1.45 6.00
N LEU A 38 -10.22 2.35 6.98
CA LEU A 38 -9.01 2.97 7.56
C LEU A 38 -8.28 2.06 8.54
N CYS A 39 -9.00 1.25 9.32
CA CYS A 39 -8.39 0.22 10.17
C CYS A 39 -7.68 -0.85 9.33
N ILE A 40 -8.11 -1.04 8.09
CA ILE A 40 -7.57 -2.03 7.19
C ILE A 40 -6.42 -1.42 6.38
N VAL A 41 -5.20 -1.73 6.80
CA VAL A 41 -3.97 -1.25 6.16
C VAL A 41 -3.40 -2.34 5.25
N CYS A 42 -3.09 -2.00 4.00
CA CYS A 42 -2.35 -2.91 3.13
C CYS A 42 -0.89 -3.02 3.62
N LYS A 43 -0.20 -4.12 3.33
CA LYS A 43 1.24 -4.28 3.66
C LYS A 43 2.12 -3.17 3.09
N CYS A 44 1.68 -2.47 2.04
CA CYS A 44 2.35 -1.28 1.50
C CYS A 44 2.11 0.03 2.29
N GLY A 45 1.41 -0.02 3.42
CA GLY A 45 1.14 1.15 4.28
C GLY A 45 0.06 2.10 3.74
N LYS A 46 -0.66 1.71 2.69
CA LYS A 46 -1.72 2.52 2.06
C LYS A 46 -3.10 1.95 2.41
N HIS A 47 -4.08 2.86 2.49
CA HIS A 47 -5.49 2.52 2.65
C HIS A 47 -6.20 2.53 1.31
N PHE A 48 -7.04 1.53 1.12
CA PHE A 48 -7.80 1.31 -0.11
C PHE A 48 -9.24 0.96 0.23
N CYS A 49 -10.14 1.18 -0.72
CA CYS A 49 -11.50 0.69 -0.56
C CYS A 49 -11.51 -0.85 -0.74
N PRO A 50 -12.61 -1.54 -0.35
CA PRO A 50 -12.66 -2.99 -0.32
C PRO A 50 -12.35 -3.63 -1.68
N LEU A 51 -12.72 -2.94 -2.77
CA LEU A 51 -12.50 -3.40 -4.13
C LEU A 51 -11.04 -3.31 -4.57
N HIS A 52 -10.26 -2.34 -4.07
CA HIS A 52 -8.88 -2.08 -4.49
C HIS A 52 -7.84 -2.47 -3.43
N ARG A 53 -8.29 -3.04 -2.30
CA ARG A 53 -7.39 -3.58 -1.27
C ARG A 53 -6.55 -4.74 -1.79
N CYS A 54 -7.08 -5.55 -2.70
CA CYS A 54 -6.36 -6.65 -3.31
C CYS A 54 -5.08 -6.16 -3.99
N PRO A 55 -3.94 -6.84 -3.78
CA PRO A 55 -2.64 -6.40 -4.28
C PRO A 55 -2.61 -6.28 -5.81
N GLU A 56 -3.35 -7.13 -6.50
CA GLU A 56 -3.51 -7.12 -7.96
C GLU A 56 -4.13 -5.84 -8.49
N LYS A 57 -5.07 -5.24 -7.74
CA LYS A 57 -5.82 -4.07 -8.23
C LYS A 57 -5.15 -2.74 -7.99
N HIS A 58 -4.09 -2.70 -7.19
CA HIS A 58 -3.34 -1.48 -6.91
C HIS A 58 -1.83 -1.63 -7.15
N ASN A 59 -1.41 -2.72 -7.80
CA ASN A 59 -0.02 -3.05 -8.09
C ASN A 59 0.85 -2.88 -6.84
N CYS A 60 0.58 -3.70 -5.83
CA CYS A 60 1.26 -3.63 -4.54
C CYS A 60 2.74 -4.01 -4.66
N LYS A 61 3.61 -3.01 -4.74
CA LYS A 61 5.08 -3.21 -4.78
C LYS A 61 5.61 -4.15 -3.70
N ILE A 62 5.05 -4.11 -2.48
CA ILE A 62 5.50 -4.98 -1.39
C ILE A 62 5.15 -6.44 -1.63
N THR A 63 3.98 -6.72 -2.22
CA THR A 63 3.57 -8.10 -2.52
C THR A 63 4.48 -8.71 -3.60
N GLU A 64 4.87 -7.93 -4.60
CA GLU A 64 5.81 -8.38 -5.64
C GLU A 64 7.19 -8.72 -5.07
N ILE A 65 7.70 -7.88 -4.16
CA ILE A 65 8.99 -8.12 -3.49
C ILE A 65 8.92 -9.40 -2.64
N ILE A 66 7.83 -9.61 -1.89
CA ILE A 66 7.65 -10.82 -1.07
C ILE A 66 7.57 -12.05 -1.97
N ALA A 67 6.76 -12.01 -3.02
CA ALA A 67 6.61 -13.13 -3.96
C ALA A 67 7.94 -13.49 -4.64
N LYS A 68 8.78 -12.50 -4.98
CA LYS A 68 10.11 -12.74 -5.52
C LYS A 68 11.02 -13.43 -4.51
N LYS A 69 11.06 -12.94 -3.26
CA LYS A 69 11.84 -13.55 -2.19
C LYS A 69 11.40 -14.97 -1.86
N GLU A 70 10.09 -15.23 -1.82
CA GLU A 70 9.56 -16.58 -1.60
C GLU A 70 9.96 -17.54 -2.71
N LYS A 71 9.96 -17.09 -3.97
CA LYS A 71 10.46 -17.88 -5.10
C LYS A 71 11.96 -18.16 -4.98
N GLU A 72 12.77 -17.16 -4.64
CA GLU A 72 14.22 -17.34 -4.45
C GLU A 72 14.49 -18.33 -3.32
N LEU A 73 13.75 -18.24 -2.21
CA LEU A 73 13.90 -19.13 -1.06
C LEU A 73 13.39 -20.56 -1.36
N ALA A 74 12.36 -20.70 -2.19
CA ALA A 74 11.90 -22.00 -2.68
C ALA A 74 12.92 -22.63 -3.64
N LEU A 75 13.50 -21.83 -4.55
CA LEU A 75 14.58 -22.27 -5.44
C LEU A 75 15.82 -22.69 -4.66
N ASP A 76 16.21 -21.93 -3.64
CA ASP A 76 17.33 -22.25 -2.74
C ASP A 76 17.13 -23.59 -2.03
N LYS A 77 15.91 -23.88 -1.57
CA LYS A 77 15.55 -25.18 -0.97
C LYS A 77 15.59 -26.34 -1.97
N VAL A 78 15.20 -26.10 -3.23
CA VAL A 78 15.15 -27.15 -4.27
C VAL A 78 16.54 -27.40 -4.87
N LEU A 79 17.32 -26.35 -5.09
CA LEU A 79 18.63 -26.41 -5.75
C LEU A 79 19.79 -26.57 -4.77
N GLY A 80 19.52 -26.52 -3.46
CA GLY A 80 20.52 -26.60 -2.40
C GLY A 80 21.34 -25.32 -2.36
N GLY A 81 21.01 -24.42 -1.43
CA GLY A 81 21.57 -23.07 -1.25
C GLY A 81 23.09 -22.96 -1.11
N GLY A 82 23.81 -23.25 -2.18
CA GLY A 82 25.24 -23.06 -2.36
C GLY A 82 25.51 -22.07 -3.49
N SER A 83 26.52 -21.22 -3.30
CA SER A 83 27.00 -20.27 -4.30
C SER A 83 27.54 -21.03 -5.53
N PHE A 84 26.69 -21.30 -6.51
CA PHE A 84 27.10 -21.99 -7.74
C PHE A 84 27.90 -21.00 -8.62
N LYS A 85 29.22 -21.19 -8.73
CA LYS A 85 29.99 -20.58 -9.80
C LYS A 85 29.64 -21.32 -11.10
N GLN A 86 29.06 -20.60 -12.05
CA GLN A 86 28.82 -21.12 -13.39
C GLN A 86 30.17 -21.52 -14.00
N ILE A 87 30.35 -22.82 -14.25
CA ILE A 87 31.52 -23.31 -14.98
C ILE A 87 31.28 -22.94 -16.44
N GLU A 88 32.09 -22.02 -16.96
CA GLU A 88 32.11 -21.72 -18.39
C GLU A 88 32.70 -22.94 -19.12
N VAL A 89 31.93 -23.50 -20.05
CA VAL A 89 32.41 -24.55 -20.95
C VAL A 89 33.22 -23.86 -22.05
N ILE A 90 34.50 -24.22 -22.15
CA ILE A 90 35.46 -23.74 -23.18
C ILE A 90 35.02 -24.23 -24.55
#